data_AF-A0A957YS88-F1
#
_entry.id   AF-A0A957YS88-F1
#
_cell.length_a   1.000
_cell.length_b   1.000
_cell.length_c   1.000
_cell.angle_alpha   90.00
_cell.angle_beta   90.00
_cell.angle_gamma   90.00
#
_symmetry.space_group_name_H-M   'P 1'
#
loop_
_entity.id
_entity.type
_entity.pdbx_description
1 polymer ?
#
loop_
_entity_poly.entity_id
_entity_poly.type
_entity_poly.pdbx_seq_one_letter_code
_entity_poly.pdbx_strand_id
1 'polypeptide(L)'
;MPSAITIIRDEHRALAAVLRGLQYLVEQIRNGQQSPDFPLLKSMLAYIEAFPDKLHHPKEDQYIYPVLRQRDPSAAPTLDVLEDEHRRGPGYLNKLQDTLDDYQRDSEKFAAFAEAVSNYAGYQWAHMNKEEDVILPLAEKALL
;
A
#
# COMPACT_ATOMS: atom_id res chain seq x y z
N MET A 1 -21.40 15.32 1.43
CA MET A 1 -19.95 15.23 1.14
C MET A 1 -19.35 14.29 2.16
N PRO A 2 -18.60 13.25 1.76
CA PRO A 2 -17.85 12.44 2.72
C PRO A 2 -16.80 13.31 3.44
N SER A 3 -16.46 12.97 4.69
CA SER A 3 -15.36 13.65 5.39
C SER A 3 -14.02 13.21 4.78
N ALA A 4 -12.96 14.01 4.99
CA ALA A 4 -11.61 13.65 4.56
C ALA A 4 -11.19 12.27 5.10
N ILE A 5 -11.55 11.95 6.35
CA ILE A 5 -11.25 10.66 6.96
C ILE A 5 -12.03 9.52 6.29
N THR A 6 -13.30 9.72 5.95
CA THR A 6 -14.06 8.70 5.22
C THR A 6 -13.43 8.42 3.85
N ILE A 7 -12.93 9.45 3.16
CA ILE A 7 -12.23 9.27 1.89
C ILE A 7 -10.99 8.39 2.10
N ILE A 8 -10.11 8.71 3.04
CA ILE A 8 -8.89 7.92 3.30
C ILE A 8 -9.22 6.46 3.61
N ARG A 9 -10.23 6.20 4.46
CA ARG A 9 -10.66 4.82 4.78
C ARG A 9 -11.19 4.07 3.56
N ASP A 10 -11.93 4.73 2.69
CA ASP A 10 -12.44 4.11 1.45
C ASP A 10 -11.28 3.79 0.48
N GLU A 11 -10.26 4.65 0.44
CA GLU A 11 -9.04 4.44 -0.33
C GLU A 11 -8.22 3.25 0.22
N HIS A 12 -8.06 3.13 1.54
CA HIS A 12 -7.46 1.96 2.18
C HIS A 12 -8.20 0.67 1.83
N ARG A 13 -9.53 0.68 1.85
CA ARG A 13 -10.34 -0.50 1.48
C ARG A 13 -10.11 -0.92 0.03
N ALA A 14 -9.98 0.05 -0.88
CA ALA A 14 -9.70 -0.23 -2.28
C ALA A 14 -8.30 -0.84 -2.45
N LEU A 15 -7.27 -0.25 -1.82
CA LEU A 15 -5.91 -0.77 -1.85
C LEU A 15 -5.83 -2.18 -1.23
N ALA A 16 -6.48 -2.38 -0.08
CA ALA A 16 -6.61 -3.65 0.61
C ALA A 16 -7.21 -4.75 -0.29
N ALA A 17 -8.24 -4.42 -1.08
CA ALA A 17 -8.87 -5.37 -2.00
C ALA A 17 -7.89 -5.82 -3.10
N VAL A 18 -7.14 -4.88 -3.70
CA VAL A 18 -6.14 -5.20 -4.73
C VAL A 18 -4.99 -6.03 -4.15
N LEU A 19 -4.49 -5.67 -2.97
CA LEU A 19 -3.42 -6.43 -2.29
C LEU A 19 -3.85 -7.87 -1.98
N ARG A 20 -5.05 -8.06 -1.43
CA ARG A 20 -5.59 -9.41 -1.18
C ARG A 20 -5.77 -10.20 -2.46
N GLY A 21 -6.27 -9.56 -3.53
CA GLY A 21 -6.39 -10.18 -4.84
C GLY A 21 -5.04 -10.65 -5.38
N LEU A 22 -3.99 -9.83 -5.24
CA LEU A 22 -2.64 -10.17 -5.71
C LEU A 22 -2.07 -11.35 -4.92
N GLN A 23 -2.18 -11.32 -3.59
CA GLN A 23 -1.74 -12.43 -2.73
C GLN A 23 -2.49 -13.73 -3.06
N TYR A 24 -3.80 -13.64 -3.29
CA TYR A 24 -4.63 -14.78 -3.69
C TYR A 24 -4.15 -15.37 -5.00
N LEU A 25 -4.00 -14.57 -6.06
CA LEU A 25 -3.53 -15.06 -7.37
C LEU A 25 -2.16 -15.73 -7.29
N VAL A 26 -1.22 -15.14 -6.55
CA VAL A 26 0.11 -15.72 -6.33
C VAL A 26 0.01 -17.08 -5.65
N GLU A 27 -0.88 -17.24 -4.67
CA GLU A 27 -1.08 -18.52 -4.00
C GLU A 27 -1.75 -19.56 -4.92
N GLN A 28 -2.72 -19.16 -5.75
CA GLN A 28 -3.32 -20.04 -6.75
C GLN A 28 -2.29 -20.52 -7.78
N ILE A 29 -1.38 -19.64 -8.20
CA ILE A 29 -0.27 -19.99 -9.11
C ILE A 29 0.70 -20.96 -8.42
N ARG A 30 1.08 -20.69 -7.16
CA ARG A 30 1.95 -21.57 -6.36
C ARG A 30 1.40 -22.98 -6.27
N ASN A 31 0.10 -23.11 -6.09
CA ASN A 31 -0.59 -24.39 -5.93
C ASN A 31 -0.93 -25.07 -7.28
N GLY A 32 -0.52 -24.49 -8.41
CA GLY A 32 -0.81 -25.03 -9.74
C GLY A 32 -2.29 -24.98 -10.13
N GLN A 33 -3.10 -24.19 -9.40
CA GLN A 33 -4.54 -24.06 -9.62
C GLN A 33 -4.88 -23.02 -10.70
N GLN A 34 -3.94 -22.11 -10.99
CA GLN A 34 -4.04 -21.13 -12.06
C GLN A 34 -2.70 -20.95 -12.77
N SER A 35 -2.73 -20.71 -14.08
CA SER A 35 -1.57 -20.23 -14.83
C SER A 35 -1.40 -18.73 -14.62
N PRO A 36 -0.18 -18.18 -14.68
CA PRO A 36 0.06 -16.75 -14.51
C PRO A 36 -0.57 -15.94 -15.64
N ASP A 37 -1.42 -14.98 -15.28
CA ASP A 37 -1.88 -13.92 -16.18
C ASP A 37 -1.00 -12.67 -15.96
N PHE A 38 0.09 -12.58 -16.72
CA PHE A 38 1.05 -11.47 -16.59
C PHE A 38 0.44 -10.09 -16.88
N PRO A 39 -0.41 -9.90 -17.92
CA PRO A 39 -1.13 -8.64 -18.11
C PRO A 39 -1.97 -8.22 -16.89
N LEU A 40 -2.68 -9.15 -16.26
CA LEU A 40 -3.43 -8.87 -15.03
C LEU A 40 -2.50 -8.48 -13.89
N LEU A 41 -1.46 -9.28 -13.62
CA LEU A 41 -0.49 -8.99 -12.54
C LEU A 41 0.15 -7.60 -12.73
N LYS A 42 0.55 -7.26 -13.96
CA LYS A 42 1.09 -5.93 -14.29
C LYS A 42 0.08 -4.82 -14.07
N SER A 43 -1.19 -5.04 -14.40
CA SER A 43 -2.26 -4.06 -14.18
C SER A 43 -2.51 -3.81 -12.69
N MET A 44 -2.44 -4.85 -11.86
CA MET A 44 -2.53 -4.72 -10.40
C MET A 44 -1.35 -3.93 -9.84
N LEU A 45 -0.12 -4.20 -10.30
CA LEU A 45 1.06 -3.44 -9.88
C LEU A 45 1.00 -1.98 -10.34
N ALA A 46 0.48 -1.71 -11.54
CA ALA A 46 0.31 -0.34 -12.03
C ALA A 46 -0.72 0.45 -11.21
N TYR A 47 -1.80 -0.20 -10.77
CA TYR A 47 -2.73 0.40 -9.80
C TYR A 47 -2.02 0.72 -8.48
N ILE A 48 -1.28 -0.25 -7.94
CA ILE A 48 -0.49 -0.10 -6.71
C ILE A 48 0.60 0.96 -6.84
N GLU A 49 1.11 1.26 -8.03
CA GLU A 49 2.04 2.36 -8.29
C GLU A 49 1.36 3.71 -8.30
N ALA A 50 0.27 3.82 -9.05
CA ALA A 50 -0.36 5.09 -9.28
C ALA A 50 -1.13 5.57 -8.06
N PHE A 51 -1.79 4.66 -7.35
CA PHE A 51 -2.79 5.04 -6.37
C PHE A 51 -2.20 5.52 -5.03
N PRO A 52 -1.35 4.75 -4.32
CA PRO A 52 -0.76 5.18 -3.06
C PRO A 52 0.04 6.48 -3.23
N ASP A 53 1.04 6.48 -4.10
CA ASP A 53 2.03 7.56 -4.15
C ASP A 53 1.54 8.83 -4.85
N LYS A 54 0.68 8.71 -5.88
CA LYS A 54 0.25 9.88 -6.68
C LYS A 54 -1.09 10.44 -6.23
N LEU A 55 -1.93 9.63 -5.58
CA LEU A 55 -3.28 10.04 -5.21
C LEU A 55 -3.50 10.03 -3.70
N HIS A 56 -3.12 8.96 -3.00
CA HIS A 56 -3.45 8.76 -1.59
C HIS A 56 -2.52 9.53 -0.63
N HIS A 57 -1.23 9.17 -0.57
CA HIS A 57 -0.25 9.77 0.34
C HIS A 57 -0.19 11.31 0.23
N PRO A 58 -0.31 11.95 -0.96
CA PRO A 58 -0.37 13.41 -1.04
C PRO A 58 -1.51 14.03 -0.22
N LYS A 59 -2.64 13.33 -0.05
CA LYS A 59 -3.74 13.86 0.77
C LYS A 59 -3.37 13.88 2.25
N GLU A 60 -2.68 12.85 2.69
CA GLU A 60 -2.24 12.71 4.07
C GLU A 60 -1.13 13.72 4.37
N ASP A 61 -0.06 13.70 3.59
CA ASP A 61 1.13 14.52 3.77
C ASP A 61 0.83 16.02 3.67
N GLN A 62 -0.05 16.43 2.75
CA GLN A 62 -0.28 17.85 2.46
C GLN A 62 -1.42 18.45 3.29
N TYR A 63 -2.38 17.65 3.74
CA TYR A 63 -3.59 18.19 4.39
C TYR A 63 -3.84 17.63 5.79
N ILE A 64 -3.70 16.32 6.00
CA ILE A 64 -4.05 15.69 7.29
C ILE A 64 -2.91 15.86 8.29
N TYR A 65 -1.70 15.44 7.91
CA TYR A 65 -0.55 15.41 8.81
C TYR A 65 -0.16 16.81 9.33
N PRO A 66 -0.15 17.89 8.50
CA PRO A 66 0.19 19.22 9.01
C PRO A 66 -0.80 19.74 10.05
N VAL A 67 -2.11 19.50 9.85
CA VAL A 67 -3.14 19.93 10.80
C VAL A 67 -3.06 19.12 12.08
N LEU A 68 -2.83 17.81 11.96
CA LEU A 68 -2.69 16.94 13.12
C LEU A 68 -1.46 17.30 13.95
N ARG A 69 -0.31 17.61 13.34
CA ARG A 69 0.89 18.08 14.06
C ARG A 69 0.63 19.36 14.86
N GLN A 70 -0.23 20.25 14.37
CA GLN A 70 -0.57 21.50 15.07
C GLN A 70 -1.53 21.27 16.23
N ARG A 71 -2.52 20.38 16.06
CA ARG A 71 -3.63 20.19 17.01
C ARG A 71 -3.37 19.09 18.04
N ASP A 72 -2.55 18.10 17.69
CA ASP A 72 -2.13 17.02 18.56
C ASP A 72 -0.63 16.69 18.36
N PRO A 73 0.26 17.39 19.09
CA PRO A 73 1.71 17.15 19.00
C PRO A 73 2.13 15.72 19.39
N SER A 74 1.28 14.95 20.07
CA SER A 74 1.60 13.57 20.45
C SER A 74 1.65 12.62 19.25
N ALA A 75 1.04 13.00 18.12
CA ALA A 75 1.07 12.23 16.88
C ALA A 75 2.42 12.31 16.14
N ALA A 76 3.26 13.32 16.44
CA ALA A 76 4.47 13.61 15.66
C ALA A 76 5.41 12.41 15.45
N PRO A 77 5.72 11.57 16.45
CA PRO A 77 6.60 10.42 16.24
C PRO A 77 6.03 9.40 15.24
N THR A 78 4.71 9.17 15.26
CA THR A 78 4.06 8.23 14.32
C THR A 78 4.02 8.83 12.92
N LEU A 79 3.77 10.13 12.80
CA LEU A 79 3.79 10.84 11.51
C LEU A 79 5.17 10.82 10.87
N ASP A 80 6.25 11.01 11.65
CA ASP A 80 7.63 10.94 11.15
C ASP A 80 7.94 9.54 10.58
N VAL A 81 7.42 8.48 11.20
CA VAL A 81 7.56 7.10 10.70
C VAL A 81 6.77 6.90 9.40
N LEU A 82 5.53 7.37 9.34
CA LEU A 82 4.67 7.24 8.16
C LEU A 82 5.23 8.01 6.96
N GLU A 83 5.72 9.22 7.16
CA GLU A 83 6.38 10.01 6.11
C GLU A 83 7.68 9.34 5.62
N ASP A 84 8.43 8.63 6.48
CA ASP A 84 9.55 7.80 6.05
C ASP A 84 9.11 6.58 5.25
N GLU A 85 8.00 5.96 5.65
CA GLU A 85 7.40 4.88 4.89
C GLU A 85 6.97 5.38 3.51
N HIS A 86 6.22 6.48 3.38
CA HIS A 86 5.85 7.06 2.08
C HIS A 86 7.05 7.25 1.15
N ARG A 87 8.18 7.74 1.69
CA ARG A 87 9.43 7.92 0.91
C ARG A 87 10.07 6.60 0.46
N ARG A 88 9.88 5.52 1.19
CA ARG A 88 10.46 4.19 0.91
C ARG A 88 9.58 3.31 0.04
N GLY A 89 8.27 3.56 0.03
CA GLY A 89 7.26 2.82 -0.75
C GLY A 89 7.66 2.53 -2.20
N PRO A 90 8.10 3.54 -2.98
CA PRO A 90 8.53 3.34 -4.37
C PRO A 90 9.62 2.29 -4.55
N GLY A 91 10.54 2.16 -3.59
CA GLY A 91 11.63 1.17 -3.64
C GLY A 91 11.13 -0.28 -3.53
N TYR A 92 10.15 -0.53 -2.66
CA TYR A 92 9.53 -1.85 -2.53
C TYR A 92 8.75 -2.22 -3.79
N LEU A 93 8.09 -1.24 -4.41
CA LEU A 93 7.31 -1.46 -5.62
C LEU A 93 8.20 -1.72 -6.84
N ASN A 94 9.30 -0.98 -7.00
CA ASN A 94 10.27 -1.25 -8.07
C ASN A 94 10.80 -2.69 -7.99
N LYS A 95 11.14 -3.15 -6.78
CA LYS A 95 11.57 -4.54 -6.57
C LYS A 95 10.50 -5.55 -6.97
N LEU A 96 9.24 -5.25 -6.65
CA LEU A 96 8.10 -6.10 -7.01
C LEU A 96 7.90 -6.16 -8.53
N GLN A 97 8.01 -5.04 -9.23
CA GLN A 97 7.93 -4.96 -10.70
C GLN A 97 9.08 -5.74 -11.37
N ASP A 98 10.32 -5.55 -10.90
CA ASP A 98 11.50 -6.26 -11.43
C ASP A 98 11.33 -7.78 -11.31
N THR A 99 10.88 -8.26 -10.14
CA THR A 99 10.68 -9.71 -9.93
C THR A 99 9.55 -10.30 -10.75
N LEU A 100 8.49 -9.52 -11.03
CA LEU A 100 7.42 -9.95 -11.96
C LEU A 100 7.95 -10.10 -13.39
N ASP A 101 8.76 -9.14 -13.82
CA ASP A 101 9.38 -9.15 -15.14
C ASP A 101 10.35 -10.32 -15.32
N ASP A 102 11.14 -10.64 -14.30
CA ASP A 102 12.00 -11.82 -14.27
C ASP A 102 11.19 -13.12 -14.31
N TYR A 103 10.10 -13.20 -13.53
CA TYR A 103 9.18 -14.33 -13.55
C TYR A 103 8.52 -14.53 -14.92
N GLN A 104 8.21 -13.44 -15.64
CA GLN A 104 7.65 -13.54 -16.98
C GLN A 104 8.64 -14.14 -17.99
N ARG A 105 9.95 -13.91 -17.81
CA ARG A 105 11.00 -14.42 -18.69
C ARG A 105 11.42 -15.84 -18.32
N ASP A 106 11.36 -16.19 -17.04
CA ASP A 106 11.83 -17.44 -16.47
C ASP A 106 10.91 -17.90 -15.34
N SER A 107 10.21 -19.02 -15.56
CA SER A 107 9.28 -19.59 -14.58
C SER A 107 9.96 -20.00 -13.27
N GLU A 108 11.27 -20.27 -13.26
CA GLU A 108 12.02 -20.58 -12.03
C GLU A 108 12.11 -19.38 -11.08
N LYS A 109 11.87 -18.15 -11.57
CA LYS A 109 11.87 -16.92 -10.76
C LYS A 109 10.56 -16.69 -10.00
N PHE A 110 9.56 -17.57 -10.14
CA PHE A 110 8.28 -17.46 -9.43
C PHE A 110 8.45 -17.26 -7.91
N ALA A 111 9.36 -18.01 -7.29
CA ALA A 111 9.57 -17.94 -5.85
C ALA A 111 9.99 -16.54 -5.38
N ALA A 112 10.87 -15.87 -6.14
CA ALA A 112 11.33 -14.52 -5.85
C ALA A 112 10.22 -13.48 -6.02
N PHE A 113 9.39 -13.62 -7.06
CA PHE A 113 8.21 -12.78 -7.24
C PHE A 113 7.21 -12.95 -6.10
N ALA A 114 6.91 -14.19 -5.71
CA ALA A 114 5.97 -14.47 -4.63
C ALA A 114 6.46 -13.95 -3.26
N GLU A 115 7.76 -14.04 -3.00
CA GLU A 115 8.38 -13.42 -1.82
C GLU A 115 8.28 -11.90 -1.85
N ALA A 116 8.56 -11.26 -2.99
CA ALA A 116 8.41 -9.82 -3.16
C ALA A 116 6.97 -9.35 -2.92
N VAL A 117 5.97 -10.11 -3.40
CA VAL A 117 4.54 -9.84 -3.13
C VAL A 117 4.24 -9.90 -1.64
N SER A 118 4.73 -10.92 -0.94
CA SER A 118 4.53 -11.08 0.50
C SER A 118 5.17 -9.93 1.29
N ASN A 119 6.40 -9.55 0.93
CA ASN A 119 7.11 -8.45 1.58
C ASN A 119 6.41 -7.10 1.35
N TYR A 120 5.99 -6.83 0.11
CA TYR A 120 5.25 -5.61 -0.22
C TYR A 120 3.91 -5.53 0.51
N ALA A 121 3.13 -6.62 0.50
CA ALA A 121 1.86 -6.67 1.21
C ALA A 121 2.04 -6.49 2.72
N GLY A 122 3.02 -7.18 3.33
CA GLY A 122 3.32 -7.03 4.75
C GLY A 122 3.70 -5.59 5.13
N TYR A 123 4.51 -4.93 4.29
CA TYR A 123 4.85 -3.52 4.45
C TYR A 123 3.60 -2.62 4.36
N GLN A 124 2.74 -2.80 3.34
CA GLN A 124 1.52 -2.01 3.18
C GLN A 124 0.50 -2.23 4.30
N TRP A 125 0.33 -3.45 4.79
CA TRP A 125 -0.54 -3.71 5.94
C TRP A 125 -0.02 -3.05 7.21
N ALA A 126 1.29 -3.14 7.48
CA ALA A 126 1.89 -2.49 8.63
C ALA A 126 1.78 -0.96 8.55
N HIS A 127 1.89 -0.41 7.35
CA HIS A 127 1.69 1.00 7.04
C HIS A 127 0.25 1.45 7.36
N MET A 128 -0.74 0.90 6.63
CA MET A 128 -2.15 1.26 6.81
C MET A 128 -2.67 1.01 8.24
N ASN A 129 -2.17 -0.01 8.95
CA ASN A 129 -2.58 -0.22 10.35
C ASN A 129 -2.16 0.92 11.27
N LYS A 130 -0.98 1.54 11.05
CA LYS A 130 -0.58 2.71 11.83
C LYS A 130 -1.50 3.90 11.55
N GLU A 131 -1.92 4.06 10.30
CA GLU A 131 -2.88 5.10 9.94
C GLU A 131 -4.23 4.85 10.57
N GLU A 132 -4.83 3.68 10.33
CA GLU A 132 -6.17 3.32 10.80
C GLU A 132 -6.29 3.25 12.34
N ASP A 133 -5.29 2.68 13.01
CA ASP A 133 -5.38 2.43 14.46
C ASP A 133 -4.91 3.64 15.30
N VAL A 134 -4.05 4.50 14.74
CA VAL A 134 -3.43 5.61 15.48
C VAL A 134 -3.77 6.95 14.85
N ILE A 135 -3.43 7.19 13.59
CA ILE A 135 -3.52 8.54 13.01
C ILE A 135 -4.96 8.96 12.74
N LEU A 136 -5.78 8.14 12.08
CA LEU A 136 -7.14 8.50 11.72
C LEU A 136 -8.03 8.76 12.94
N PRO A 137 -7.95 7.99 14.05
CA PRO A 137 -8.69 8.31 15.28
C PRO A 137 -8.27 9.64 15.91
N LEU A 138 -6.99 10.01 15.85
CA LEU A 138 -6.51 11.31 16.33
C LEU A 138 -6.96 12.43 15.39
N ALA A 139 -6.87 12.22 14.08
CA ALA A 139 -7.33 13.15 13.08
C ALA A 139 -8.85 13.40 13.16
N GLU A 140 -9.68 12.38 13.44
CA GLU A 140 -11.12 12.57 13.65
C GLU A 140 -11.41 13.48 14.85
N LYS A 141 -10.68 13.33 15.96
CA LYS A 141 -10.84 14.18 17.13
C LYS A 141 -10.32 15.59 16.90
N ALA A 142 -9.25 15.73 16.12
CA ALA A 142 -8.56 17.00 15.89
C ALA A 142 -9.18 17.83 14.76
N LEU A 143 -9.85 17.20 13.78
CA LEU A 143 -10.39 17.87 12.58
C LEU A 143 -11.89 18.22 12.69
N LEU A 144 -12.57 17.72 13.73
CA LEU A 144 -13.89 18.17 14.16
C LEU A 144 -13.79 19.39 15.09
#